data_AF-A0A7J3ZAK1-F1
#
_entry.id   AF-A0A7J3ZAK1-F1
#
_cell.length_a   1.000
_cell.length_b   1.000
_cell.length_c   1.000
_cell.angle_alpha   90.00
_cell.angle_beta   90.00
_cell.angle_gamma   90.00
#
_symmetry.space_group_name_H-M   'P 1'
#
loop_
_entity.id
_entity.type
_entity.pdbx_description
1 polymer ?
#
loop_
_entity_poly.entity_id
_entity_poly.type
_entity_poly.pdbx_seq_one_letter_code
_entity_poly.pdbx_strand_id
1 'polypeptide(L)'
;EMINSMGYRAYVAWPWEIGLITNNRFGDASPIVDVSLDNISTSISKIIASGYIPVIPGFIGVTQEGDITTMGRGSSDLTAVLIARALKTSRLYLFTETPGIMTADPKIVPNARTVDTMDFAEGERASKYRVKGLNRKTFEYIGDYDGEIMVLDLFMRGTKICRTCSKPGIKVITPFEEGVSIIGWGSGELISKVASRLSIDCRIYFYDDLEAIIYSKTDPHILVREVHREVFGI
;
A
#
# COMPACT_ATOMS: atom_id res chain seq x y z
N GLU A 1 22.05 9.90 13.74
CA GLU A 1 22.41 10.72 14.92
C GLU A 1 21.37 10.64 16.04
N MET A 2 20.10 10.99 15.80
CA MET A 2 19.04 10.95 16.84
C MET A 2 18.92 9.60 17.57
N ILE A 3 18.94 8.48 16.83
CA ILE A 3 18.89 7.14 17.43
C ILE A 3 20.12 6.88 18.33
N ASN A 4 21.30 7.39 17.95
CA ASN A 4 22.52 7.28 18.75
C ASN A 4 22.43 8.11 20.04
N SER A 5 21.86 9.32 19.99
CA SER A 5 21.67 10.13 21.21
C SER A 5 20.68 9.53 22.21
N MET A 6 19.83 8.59 21.78
CA MET A 6 18.95 7.81 22.66
C MET A 6 19.63 6.59 23.30
N GLY A 7 20.94 6.38 23.05
CA GLY A 7 21.72 5.28 23.63
C GLY A 7 21.69 3.98 22.81
N TYR A 8 21.03 3.97 21.64
CA TYR A 8 21.08 2.84 20.71
C TYR A 8 22.23 2.98 19.73
N ARG A 9 22.73 1.89 19.17
CA ARG A 9 23.74 1.95 18.10
C ARG A 9 23.03 1.89 16.76
N ALA A 10 23.09 2.94 15.96
CA ALA A 10 22.51 2.98 14.62
C ALA A 10 23.58 3.05 13.53
N TYR A 11 23.35 2.35 12.43
CA TYR A 11 24.21 2.33 11.26
C TYR A 11 23.40 2.66 10.00
N VAL A 12 23.87 3.60 9.17
CA VAL A 12 23.23 3.88 7.89
C VAL A 12 23.67 2.81 6.90
N ALA A 13 22.74 1.93 6.52
CA ALA A 13 22.99 0.85 5.58
C ALA A 13 22.48 1.27 4.20
N TRP A 14 23.41 1.63 3.32
CA TRP A 14 23.06 2.13 1.99
C TRP A 14 22.55 1.02 1.07
N PRO A 15 21.70 1.32 0.07
CA PRO A 15 21.15 0.33 -0.85
C PRO A 15 22.21 -0.52 -1.56
N TRP A 16 23.37 0.05 -1.89
CA TRP A 16 24.49 -0.69 -2.49
C TRP A 16 25.25 -1.58 -1.49
N GLU A 17 25.24 -1.26 -0.19
CA GLU A 17 25.85 -2.10 0.86
C GLU A 17 24.95 -3.30 1.19
N ILE A 18 23.63 -3.10 1.16
CA ILE A 18 22.66 -4.17 1.39
C ILE A 18 22.36 -4.97 0.11
N GLY A 19 22.88 -4.54 -1.04
CA GLY A 19 22.70 -5.20 -2.32
C GLY A 19 21.26 -5.18 -2.86
N LEU A 20 20.57 -4.04 -2.71
CA LEU A 20 19.29 -3.77 -3.38
C LEU A 20 19.54 -3.44 -4.86
N ILE A 21 19.61 -4.49 -5.68
CA ILE A 21 19.95 -4.39 -7.10
C ILE A 21 18.70 -4.07 -7.91
N THR A 22 18.80 -3.15 -8.86
CA THR A 22 17.72 -2.80 -9.79
C THR A 22 18.17 -2.91 -11.25
N ASN A 23 17.21 -2.87 -12.17
CA ASN A 23 17.52 -2.60 -13.57
C ASN A 23 17.97 -1.13 -13.78
N ASN A 24 18.37 -0.80 -15.00
CA ASN A 24 18.87 0.51 -15.40
C ASN A 24 17.77 1.48 -15.89
N ARG A 25 16.50 1.27 -15.51
CA ARG A 25 15.41 2.20 -15.84
C ARG A 25 15.40 3.38 -14.86
N PHE A 26 16.34 4.30 -15.02
CA PHE A 26 16.49 5.46 -14.14
C PHE A 26 15.17 6.25 -13.95
N GLY A 27 14.89 6.66 -12.72
CA GLY A 27 13.66 7.36 -12.34
C GLY A 27 12.50 6.44 -11.94
N ASP A 28 12.47 5.21 -12.43
CA ASP A 28 11.42 4.22 -12.11
C ASP A 28 11.95 2.78 -12.21
N ALA A 29 13.13 2.55 -11.63
CA ALA A 29 13.84 1.29 -11.71
C ALA A 29 13.08 0.17 -11.00
N SER A 30 13.17 -1.05 -11.52
CA SER A 30 12.57 -2.23 -10.93
C SER A 30 13.63 -3.03 -10.18
N PRO A 31 13.38 -3.46 -8.93
CA PRO A 31 14.30 -4.33 -8.21
C PRO A 31 14.41 -5.70 -8.91
N ILE A 32 15.63 -6.23 -8.96
CA ILE A 32 15.92 -7.60 -9.37
C ILE A 32 15.75 -8.45 -8.11
N VAL A 33 14.54 -8.96 -7.91
CA VAL A 33 14.10 -9.58 -6.64
C VAL A 33 14.99 -10.74 -6.23
N ASP A 34 15.25 -11.68 -7.15
CA ASP A 34 15.98 -12.92 -6.86
C ASP A 34 17.37 -12.65 -6.28
N VAL A 35 18.07 -11.63 -6.80
CA VAL A 35 19.40 -11.24 -6.31
C VAL A 35 19.28 -10.37 -5.04
N SER A 36 18.30 -9.47 -5.01
CA SER A 36 18.18 -8.49 -3.93
C SER A 36 17.82 -9.12 -2.59
N LEU A 37 16.89 -10.08 -2.56
CA LEU A 37 16.42 -10.65 -1.28
C LEU A 37 17.53 -11.35 -0.51
N ASP A 38 18.36 -12.16 -1.18
CA ASP A 38 19.46 -12.88 -0.55
C ASP A 38 20.56 -11.93 -0.04
N ASN A 39 20.90 -10.93 -0.85
CA ASN A 39 21.87 -9.89 -0.47
C ASN A 39 21.40 -9.10 0.74
N ILE A 40 20.16 -8.61 0.71
CA ILE A 40 19.55 -7.80 1.77
C ILE A 40 19.52 -8.61 3.06
N SER A 41 19.06 -9.87 2.99
CA SER A 41 18.98 -10.76 4.16
C SER A 41 20.36 -10.96 4.80
N THR A 42 21.37 -11.26 3.98
CA THR A 42 22.74 -11.49 4.44
C THR A 42 23.36 -10.23 5.06
N SER A 43 23.30 -9.10 4.36
CA SER A 43 23.92 -7.84 4.81
C SER A 43 23.25 -7.28 6.05
N ILE A 44 21.91 -7.22 6.08
CA ILE A 44 21.18 -6.68 7.24
C ILE A 44 21.35 -7.59 8.46
N SER A 45 21.30 -8.91 8.30
CA SER A 45 21.49 -9.84 9.42
C SER A 45 22.87 -9.66 10.09
N LYS A 46 23.93 -9.37 9.32
CA LYS A 46 25.26 -9.06 9.88
C LYS A 46 25.28 -7.77 10.68
N ILE A 47 24.59 -6.72 10.21
CA ILE A 47 24.49 -5.43 10.90
C ILE A 47 23.76 -5.61 12.23
N ILE A 48 22.63 -6.32 12.21
CA ILE A 48 21.84 -6.63 13.42
C ILE A 48 22.65 -7.48 14.40
N ALA A 49 23.33 -8.54 13.93
CA ALA A 49 24.18 -9.39 14.76
C ALA A 49 25.34 -8.63 15.43
N SER A 50 25.79 -7.54 14.82
CA SER A 50 26.81 -6.63 15.37
C SER A 50 26.27 -5.65 16.41
N GLY A 51 24.97 -5.73 16.73
CA GLY A 51 24.28 -4.91 17.71
C GLY A 51 23.89 -3.52 17.19
N TYR A 52 23.79 -3.34 15.88
CA TYR A 52 23.34 -2.08 15.28
C TYR A 52 21.89 -2.16 14.78
N ILE A 53 21.19 -1.03 14.89
CA ILE A 53 19.92 -0.75 14.23
C ILE A 53 20.24 -0.24 12.82
N PRO A 54 19.92 -1.00 11.75
CA PRO A 54 20.11 -0.53 10.38
C PRO A 54 19.11 0.59 10.06
N VAL A 55 19.61 1.70 9.52
CA VAL A 55 18.83 2.81 8.99
C VAL A 55 19.05 2.85 7.48
N ILE A 56 18.03 2.48 6.72
CA ILE A 56 18.14 2.30 5.27
C ILE A 56 17.37 3.42 4.58
N PRO A 57 18.01 4.20 3.68
CA PRO A 57 17.26 5.16 2.88
C PRO A 57 16.36 4.41 1.90
N GLY A 58 15.06 4.73 1.92
CA GLY A 58 14.08 4.17 0.99
C GLY A 58 14.25 4.70 -0.43
N PHE A 59 13.44 4.16 -1.37
CA PHE A 59 13.27 4.64 -2.75
C PHE A 59 14.48 4.46 -3.69
N ILE A 60 15.69 4.25 -3.16
CA ILE A 60 16.95 4.19 -3.91
C ILE A 60 17.41 2.73 -4.08
N GLY A 61 18.05 2.43 -5.20
CA GLY A 61 18.72 1.15 -5.47
C GLY A 61 20.04 1.35 -6.22
N VAL A 62 20.62 0.26 -6.71
CA VAL A 62 21.86 0.29 -7.50
C VAL A 62 21.78 -0.68 -8.68
N THR A 63 22.33 -0.34 -9.85
CA THR A 63 22.47 -1.31 -10.94
C THR A 63 23.56 -2.35 -10.62
N GLN A 64 23.68 -3.39 -11.46
CA GLN A 64 24.77 -4.36 -11.33
C GLN A 64 26.15 -3.73 -11.54
N GLU A 65 26.21 -2.65 -12.31
CA GLU A 65 27.43 -1.89 -12.62
C GLU A 65 27.80 -0.87 -11.52
N GLY A 66 26.92 -0.66 -10.53
CA GLY A 66 27.17 0.26 -9.42
C GLY A 66 26.52 1.64 -9.57
N ASP A 67 25.72 1.88 -10.60
CA ASP A 67 25.04 3.17 -10.79
C ASP A 67 23.83 3.31 -9.85
N ILE A 68 23.70 4.46 -9.21
CA ILE A 68 22.57 4.75 -8.31
C ILE A 68 21.28 4.92 -9.12
N THR A 69 20.22 4.24 -8.71
CA THR A 69 18.90 4.34 -9.33
C THR A 69 17.84 4.76 -8.31
N THR A 70 16.67 5.14 -8.83
CA THR A 70 15.49 5.43 -8.02
C THR A 70 14.31 4.60 -8.53
N MET A 71 13.47 4.11 -7.62
CA MET A 71 12.41 3.14 -7.91
C MET A 71 11.03 3.77 -8.17
N GLY A 72 10.97 5.07 -8.45
CA GLY A 72 9.70 5.80 -8.66
C GLY A 72 9.08 6.38 -7.38
N ARG A 73 8.21 7.37 -7.52
CA ARG A 73 7.63 8.10 -6.36
C ARG A 73 6.90 7.16 -5.40
N GLY A 74 7.11 7.37 -4.09
CA GLY A 74 6.49 6.57 -3.03
C GLY A 74 7.09 5.18 -2.84
N SER A 75 8.18 4.85 -3.51
CA SER A 75 8.82 3.52 -3.41
C SER A 75 9.67 3.31 -2.15
N SER A 76 9.56 4.19 -1.13
CA SER A 76 10.08 3.89 0.20
C SER A 76 9.33 2.71 0.84
N ASP A 77 8.02 2.61 0.60
CA ASP A 77 7.19 1.46 1.04
C ASP A 77 7.67 0.17 0.35
N LEU A 78 8.04 0.26 -0.93
CA LEU A 78 8.63 -0.85 -1.67
C LEU A 78 9.96 -1.30 -1.05
N THR A 79 10.87 -0.37 -0.73
CA THR A 79 12.11 -0.71 -0.02
C THR A 79 11.81 -1.45 1.29
N ALA A 80 10.85 -0.94 2.07
CA ALA A 80 10.47 -1.54 3.35
C ALA A 80 9.90 -2.96 3.19
N VAL A 81 9.04 -3.19 2.18
CA VAL A 81 8.50 -4.52 1.86
C VAL A 81 9.60 -5.49 1.41
N LEU A 82 10.54 -5.05 0.57
CA LEU A 82 11.66 -5.91 0.14
C LEU A 82 12.52 -6.35 1.33
N ILE A 83 12.81 -5.44 2.26
CA ILE A 83 13.54 -5.76 3.50
C ILE A 83 12.72 -6.71 4.38
N ALA A 84 11.43 -6.40 4.60
CA ALA A 84 10.53 -7.21 5.40
C ALA A 84 10.43 -8.64 4.86
N ARG A 85 10.41 -8.79 3.54
CA ARG A 85 10.39 -10.06 2.81
C ARG A 85 11.72 -10.81 2.91
N ALA A 86 12.85 -10.14 2.66
CA ALA A 86 14.18 -10.72 2.79
C ALA A 86 14.48 -11.26 4.20
N LEU A 87 13.96 -10.56 5.23
CA LEU A 87 14.13 -10.93 6.64
C LEU A 87 12.99 -11.80 7.18
N LYS A 88 11.96 -12.11 6.36
CA LYS A 88 10.77 -12.88 6.76
C LYS A 88 10.13 -12.36 8.06
N THR A 89 10.01 -11.04 8.16
CA THR A 89 9.45 -10.38 9.35
C THR A 89 7.99 -10.77 9.55
N SER A 90 7.56 -10.93 10.81
CA SER A 90 6.15 -11.15 11.13
C SER A 90 5.31 -9.90 10.93
N ARG A 91 5.91 -8.71 11.02
CA ARG A 91 5.25 -7.42 10.88
C ARG A 91 6.13 -6.36 10.21
N LEU A 92 5.51 -5.56 9.37
CA LEU A 92 6.06 -4.33 8.80
C LEU A 92 5.19 -3.15 9.23
N TYR A 93 5.81 -2.07 9.71
CA TYR A 93 5.10 -0.83 10.06
C TYR A 93 5.42 0.24 9.01
N LEU A 94 4.37 0.78 8.38
CA LEU A 94 4.44 1.93 7.48
C LEU A 94 3.77 3.12 8.16
N PHE A 95 4.56 4.12 8.53
CA PHE A 95 4.06 5.33 9.17
C PHE A 95 3.71 6.40 8.13
N THR A 96 2.51 6.96 8.25
CA THR A 96 1.96 7.99 7.35
C THR A 96 1.25 9.09 8.15
N GLU A 97 0.81 10.14 7.47
CA GLU A 97 0.11 11.28 8.08
C GLU A 97 -1.38 11.00 8.33
N THR A 98 -1.95 9.99 7.68
CA THR A 98 -3.35 9.58 7.85
C THR A 98 -3.45 8.40 8.82
N PRO A 99 -4.57 8.25 9.54
CA PRO A 99 -4.78 7.09 10.43
C PRO A 99 -5.09 5.84 9.58
N GLY A 100 -4.10 5.36 8.83
CA GLY A 100 -4.22 4.23 7.90
C GLY A 100 -4.82 4.58 6.54
N ILE A 101 -5.44 3.55 5.94
CA ILE A 101 -6.20 3.62 4.69
C ILE A 101 -7.64 4.02 5.03
N MET A 102 -8.17 4.98 4.28
CA MET A 102 -9.50 5.54 4.52
C MET A 102 -10.53 4.91 3.58
N THR A 103 -11.79 4.82 4.01
CA THR A 103 -12.90 4.28 3.21
C THR A 103 -13.18 5.09 1.94
N ALA A 104 -12.78 6.36 1.93
CA ALA A 104 -12.74 7.28 0.80
C ALA A 104 -11.72 8.38 1.12
N ASP A 105 -11.29 9.18 0.14
CA ASP A 105 -10.44 10.36 0.44
C ASP A 105 -11.19 11.32 1.39
N PRO A 106 -10.65 11.62 2.59
CA PRO A 106 -11.28 12.55 3.54
C PRO A 106 -11.53 13.96 2.97
N LYS A 107 -10.82 14.36 1.90
CA LYS A 107 -11.08 15.62 1.18
C LYS A 107 -12.37 15.58 0.36
N ILE A 108 -12.79 14.40 -0.08
CA ILE A 108 -14.03 14.16 -0.83
C ILE A 108 -15.17 13.84 0.15
N VAL A 109 -14.90 12.98 1.14
CA VAL A 109 -15.85 12.53 2.15
C VAL A 109 -15.30 12.84 3.55
N PRO A 110 -15.69 13.96 4.18
CA PRO A 110 -15.13 14.36 5.49
C PRO A 110 -15.33 13.34 6.62
N ASN A 111 -16.40 12.54 6.54
CA ASN A 111 -16.72 11.49 7.50
C ASN A 111 -16.14 10.11 7.12
N ALA A 112 -15.20 10.04 6.17
CA ALA A 112 -14.51 8.80 5.83
C ALA A 112 -13.86 8.17 7.06
N ARG A 113 -14.00 6.86 7.21
CA ARG A 113 -13.48 6.10 8.35
C ARG A 113 -12.18 5.42 7.98
N THR A 114 -11.37 5.09 8.97
CA THR A 114 -10.24 4.19 8.79
C THR A 114 -10.74 2.78 8.48
N VAL A 115 -10.11 2.12 7.53
CA VAL A 115 -10.31 0.69 7.26
C VAL A 115 -9.52 -0.10 8.30
N ASP A 116 -10.19 -0.95 9.10
CA ASP A 116 -9.50 -1.71 10.16
C ASP A 116 -8.56 -2.78 9.58
N THR A 117 -9.08 -3.57 8.65
CA THR A 117 -8.41 -4.72 8.05
C THR A 117 -8.70 -4.82 6.57
N MET A 118 -7.65 -5.15 5.82
CA MET A 118 -7.64 -5.32 4.38
C MET A 118 -6.76 -6.51 4.03
N ASP A 119 -7.09 -7.28 2.99
CA ASP A 119 -6.15 -8.28 2.46
C ASP A 119 -5.28 -7.73 1.33
N PHE A 120 -4.27 -8.50 0.92
CA PHE A 120 -3.36 -8.05 -0.14
C PHE A 120 -4.05 -7.83 -1.49
N ALA A 121 -5.12 -8.56 -1.80
CA ALA A 121 -5.85 -8.38 -3.05
C ALA A 121 -6.66 -7.06 -3.04
N GLU A 122 -7.34 -6.77 -1.93
CA GLU A 122 -8.01 -5.49 -1.68
C GLU A 122 -7.01 -4.32 -1.74
N GLY A 123 -5.83 -4.47 -1.12
CA GLY A 123 -4.77 -3.46 -1.16
C GLY A 123 -4.19 -3.25 -2.55
N GLU A 124 -3.91 -4.33 -3.29
CA GLU A 124 -3.44 -4.25 -4.67
C GLU A 124 -4.49 -3.54 -5.54
N ARG A 125 -5.77 -3.91 -5.42
CA ARG A 125 -6.86 -3.26 -6.17
C ARG A 125 -6.94 -1.77 -5.86
N ALA A 126 -6.95 -1.40 -4.59
CA ALA A 126 -7.01 0.00 -4.16
C ALA A 126 -5.79 0.81 -4.63
N SER A 127 -4.61 0.19 -4.67
CA SER A 127 -3.38 0.83 -5.17
C SER A 127 -3.44 1.20 -6.66
N LYS A 128 -4.20 0.44 -7.48
CA LYS A 128 -4.40 0.74 -8.92
C LYS A 128 -5.11 2.07 -9.13
N TYR A 129 -5.97 2.45 -8.20
CA TYR A 129 -6.69 3.73 -8.17
C TYR A 129 -6.00 4.82 -7.37
N ARG A 130 -4.72 4.64 -7.01
CA ARG A 130 -3.89 5.64 -6.31
C ARG A 130 -4.47 6.07 -4.96
N VAL A 131 -5.15 5.16 -4.27
CA VAL A 131 -5.64 5.40 -2.90
C VAL A 131 -4.45 5.79 -2.00
N LYS A 132 -4.59 6.90 -1.27
CA LYS A 132 -3.53 7.45 -0.42
C LYS A 132 -3.07 6.40 0.61
N GLY A 133 -1.76 6.25 0.77
CA GLY A 133 -1.15 5.26 1.66
C GLY A 133 -0.89 3.90 1.02
N LEU A 134 -1.25 3.71 -0.27
CA LEU A 134 -0.97 2.48 -1.02
C LEU A 134 -0.14 2.80 -2.27
N ASN A 135 1.10 2.32 -2.30
CA ASN A 135 1.94 2.38 -3.49
C ASN A 135 1.75 1.12 -4.33
N ARG A 136 1.30 1.26 -5.59
CA ARG A 136 1.03 0.13 -6.49
C ARG A 136 2.22 -0.81 -6.67
N LYS A 137 3.41 -0.25 -6.85
CA LYS A 137 4.65 -1.01 -7.04
C LYS A 137 4.96 -1.86 -5.80
N THR A 138 4.62 -1.40 -4.61
CA THR A 138 4.80 -2.18 -3.38
C THR A 138 4.02 -3.50 -3.43
N PHE A 139 2.78 -3.49 -3.92
CA PHE A 139 1.97 -4.70 -4.09
C PHE A 139 2.47 -5.59 -5.24
N GLU A 140 2.99 -5.01 -6.32
CA GLU A 140 3.62 -5.78 -7.41
C GLU A 140 4.80 -6.65 -6.92
N TYR A 141 5.51 -6.21 -5.87
CA TYR A 141 6.71 -6.88 -5.34
C TYR A 141 6.49 -7.60 -4.00
N ILE A 142 5.25 -7.64 -3.49
CA ILE A 142 4.95 -8.26 -2.19
C ILE A 142 5.24 -9.77 -2.19
N GLY A 143 5.05 -10.43 -3.34
CA GLY A 143 5.40 -11.83 -3.56
C GLY A 143 4.85 -12.78 -2.50
N ASP A 144 5.76 -13.55 -1.89
CA ASP A 144 5.50 -14.53 -0.82
C ASP A 144 5.62 -13.95 0.60
N TYR A 145 5.63 -12.62 0.76
CA TYR A 145 5.57 -12.05 2.10
C TYR A 145 4.24 -12.43 2.78
N ASP A 146 4.34 -13.01 3.98
CA ASP A 146 3.20 -13.50 4.76
C ASP A 146 3.01 -12.74 6.08
N GLY A 147 3.86 -11.76 6.39
CA GLY A 147 3.72 -10.91 7.57
C GLY A 147 2.58 -9.89 7.45
N GLU A 148 2.25 -9.27 8.59
CA GLU A 148 1.24 -8.20 8.63
C GLU A 148 1.87 -6.85 8.30
N ILE A 149 1.30 -6.11 7.34
CA ILE A 149 1.66 -4.71 7.08
C ILE A 149 0.70 -3.80 7.87
N MET A 150 1.24 -2.98 8.74
CA MET A 150 0.49 -2.01 9.55
C MET A 150 0.71 -0.62 8.95
N VAL A 151 -0.29 -0.05 8.30
CA VAL A 151 -0.27 1.34 7.83
C VAL A 151 -0.85 2.21 8.93
N LEU A 152 -0.02 3.01 9.60
CA LEU A 152 -0.36 3.70 10.85
C LEU A 152 -0.05 5.19 10.80
N ASP A 153 -0.77 5.97 11.61
CA ASP A 153 -0.32 7.29 12.02
C ASP A 153 0.64 7.24 13.21
N LEU A 154 1.13 8.41 13.64
CA LEU A 154 2.00 8.54 14.82
C LEU A 154 1.31 8.20 16.15
N PHE A 155 -0.02 8.05 16.17
CA PHE A 155 -0.80 7.61 17.33
C PHE A 155 -1.13 6.11 17.29
N MET A 156 -0.48 5.35 16.39
CA MET A 156 -0.67 3.90 16.23
C MET A 156 -2.09 3.51 15.79
N ARG A 157 -2.84 4.43 15.17
CA ARG A 157 -4.14 4.15 14.55
C ARG A 157 -3.94 3.85 13.08
N GLY A 158 -4.63 2.84 12.56
CA GLY A 158 -4.60 2.61 11.13
C GLY A 158 -5.11 1.26 10.68
N THR A 159 -4.56 0.81 9.55
CA THR A 159 -5.06 -0.33 8.79
C THR A 159 -4.07 -1.47 8.85
N LYS A 160 -4.57 -2.67 9.14
CA LYS A 160 -3.81 -3.90 8.99
C LYS A 160 -4.04 -4.50 7.60
N ILE A 161 -2.97 -4.79 6.88
CA ILE A 161 -2.98 -5.44 5.58
C ILE A 161 -2.27 -6.80 5.70
N CYS A 162 -2.92 -7.91 5.33
CA CYS A 162 -2.30 -9.24 5.41
C CYS A 162 -2.94 -10.26 4.46
N ARG A 163 -2.26 -11.38 4.19
CA ARG A 163 -2.75 -12.38 3.23
C ARG A 163 -4.06 -13.06 3.64
N THR A 164 -4.27 -13.29 4.94
CA THR A 164 -5.35 -14.13 5.47
C THR A 164 -6.29 -13.41 6.44
N CYS A 165 -6.47 -12.10 6.29
CA CYS A 165 -7.42 -11.28 7.08
C CYS A 165 -8.59 -10.72 6.27
N SER A 166 -8.88 -11.34 5.13
CA SER A 166 -10.03 -10.98 4.30
C SER A 166 -11.33 -11.00 5.13
N LYS A 167 -12.13 -9.94 5.00
CA LYS A 167 -13.47 -9.83 5.59
C LYS A 167 -14.42 -9.28 4.55
N PRO A 168 -15.60 -9.89 4.34
CA PRO A 168 -16.62 -9.34 3.45
C PRO A 168 -16.99 -7.89 3.76
N GLY A 169 -17.49 -7.20 2.75
CA GLY A 169 -17.96 -5.82 2.82
C GLY A 169 -16.99 -4.83 2.20
N ILE A 170 -17.57 -3.76 1.65
CA ILE A 170 -16.86 -2.67 0.99
C ILE A 170 -15.87 -2.01 1.96
N LYS A 171 -14.62 -1.84 1.51
CA LYS A 171 -13.53 -1.20 2.25
C LYS A 171 -13.23 0.19 1.74
N VAL A 172 -13.12 0.36 0.44
CA VAL A 172 -12.66 1.61 -0.18
C VAL A 172 -13.55 1.98 -1.35
N ILE A 173 -13.92 3.25 -1.43
CA ILE A 173 -14.63 3.87 -2.55
C ILE A 173 -13.76 5.03 -3.04
N THR A 174 -13.37 4.98 -4.31
CA THR A 174 -12.40 5.94 -4.87
C THR A 174 -12.80 6.36 -6.28
N PRO A 175 -12.63 7.64 -6.64
CA PRO A 175 -12.95 8.10 -7.98
C PRO A 175 -11.85 7.69 -8.97
N PHE A 176 -12.22 7.60 -10.24
CA PHE A 176 -11.31 7.64 -11.38
C PHE A 176 -11.95 8.49 -12.50
N GLU A 177 -11.27 8.63 -13.63
CA GLU A 177 -11.65 9.59 -14.69
C GLU A 177 -13.09 9.40 -15.20
N GLU A 178 -13.57 8.17 -15.33
CA GLU A 178 -14.88 7.87 -15.92
C GLU A 178 -15.92 7.36 -14.91
N GLY A 179 -15.61 7.40 -13.60
CA GLY A 179 -16.51 6.84 -12.59
C GLY A 179 -15.92 6.61 -11.22
N VAL A 180 -16.44 5.58 -10.54
CA VAL A 180 -16.06 5.21 -9.17
C VAL A 180 -15.78 3.72 -9.07
N SER A 181 -14.65 3.38 -8.42
CA SER A 181 -14.30 2.01 -8.04
C SER A 181 -14.68 1.77 -6.57
N ILE A 182 -15.26 0.60 -6.33
CA ILE A 182 -15.80 0.17 -5.04
C ILE A 182 -15.15 -1.18 -4.73
N ILE A 183 -14.30 -1.17 -3.72
CA ILE A 183 -13.33 -2.24 -3.47
C ILE A 183 -13.66 -2.89 -2.14
N GLY A 184 -13.78 -4.21 -2.16
CA GLY A 184 -14.04 -5.07 -1.01
C GLY A 184 -14.83 -6.30 -1.44
N TRP A 185 -14.59 -7.42 -0.77
CA TRP A 185 -15.26 -8.69 -1.07
C TRP A 185 -16.78 -8.61 -0.90
N GLY A 186 -17.54 -9.09 -1.88
CA GLY A 186 -19.00 -8.97 -1.94
C GLY A 186 -19.49 -7.60 -2.43
N SER A 187 -18.60 -6.72 -2.92
CA SER A 187 -18.96 -5.37 -3.39
C SER A 187 -20.04 -5.41 -4.48
N GLY A 188 -20.00 -6.39 -5.39
CA GLY A 188 -20.96 -6.50 -6.47
C GLY A 188 -22.40 -6.69 -5.98
N GLU A 189 -22.61 -7.60 -5.02
CA GLU A 189 -23.94 -7.85 -4.45
C GLU A 189 -24.46 -6.61 -3.70
N LEU A 190 -23.61 -5.99 -2.88
CA LEU A 190 -23.95 -4.77 -2.13
C LEU A 190 -24.33 -3.63 -3.06
N ILE A 191 -23.56 -3.41 -4.12
CA ILE A 191 -23.81 -2.33 -5.07
C ILE A 191 -25.04 -2.59 -5.93
N SER A 192 -25.36 -3.84 -6.28
CA SER A 192 -26.62 -4.13 -6.97
C SER A 192 -27.86 -3.67 -6.18
N LYS A 193 -27.81 -3.77 -4.84
CA LYS A 193 -28.89 -3.31 -3.94
C LYS A 193 -28.93 -1.79 -3.85
N VAL A 194 -27.75 -1.15 -3.72
CA VAL A 194 -27.63 0.32 -3.62
C VAL A 194 -27.98 1.01 -4.93
N ALA A 195 -27.59 0.44 -6.07
CA ALA A 195 -27.83 0.99 -7.41
C ALA A 195 -29.31 1.26 -7.69
N SER A 196 -30.20 0.40 -7.20
CA SER A 196 -31.66 0.59 -7.33
C SER A 196 -32.17 1.86 -6.64
N ARG A 197 -31.42 2.40 -5.67
CA ARG A 197 -31.75 3.61 -4.91
C ARG A 197 -31.04 4.86 -5.44
N LEU A 198 -29.94 4.68 -6.15
CA LEU A 198 -29.22 5.78 -6.80
C LEU A 198 -30.07 6.29 -7.97
N SER A 199 -30.46 7.56 -7.93
CA SER A 199 -31.22 8.22 -9.01
C SER A 199 -30.33 8.65 -10.18
N ILE A 200 -29.22 7.95 -10.41
CA ILE A 200 -28.17 8.33 -11.37
C ILE A 200 -28.18 7.36 -12.55
N ASP A 201 -28.16 7.92 -13.76
CA ASP A 201 -27.87 7.16 -14.98
C ASP A 201 -26.43 6.64 -14.92
N CYS A 202 -26.30 5.34 -14.64
CA CYS A 202 -25.03 4.68 -14.43
C CYS A 202 -25.00 3.29 -15.07
N ARG A 203 -23.80 2.88 -15.45
CA ARG A 203 -23.51 1.50 -15.88
C ARG A 203 -22.61 0.86 -14.85
N ILE A 204 -23.04 -0.29 -14.34
CA ILE A 204 -22.34 -1.00 -13.29
C ILE A 204 -21.70 -2.23 -13.90
N TYR A 205 -20.40 -2.38 -13.66
CA TYR A 205 -19.63 -3.55 -14.05
C TYR A 205 -19.11 -4.23 -12.80
N PHE A 206 -19.29 -5.55 -12.74
CA PHE A 206 -18.73 -6.40 -11.70
C PHE A 206 -17.54 -7.11 -12.31
N TYR A 207 -16.33 -6.76 -11.86
CA TYR A 207 -15.11 -7.33 -12.44
C TYR A 207 -14.85 -8.72 -11.85
N ASP A 208 -15.00 -8.81 -10.53
CA ASP A 208 -14.93 -10.01 -9.71
C ASP A 208 -15.71 -9.76 -8.41
N ASP A 209 -15.65 -10.70 -7.46
CA ASP A 209 -16.28 -10.51 -6.15
C ASP A 209 -15.60 -9.42 -5.31
N LEU A 210 -14.41 -8.96 -5.71
CA LEU A 210 -13.60 -7.98 -4.99
C LEU A 210 -13.91 -6.54 -5.41
N GLU A 211 -14.34 -6.29 -6.65
CA GLU A 211 -14.57 -4.95 -7.17
C GLU A 211 -15.85 -4.80 -8.01
N ALA A 212 -16.59 -3.75 -7.68
CA ALA A 212 -17.62 -3.16 -8.53
C ALA A 212 -17.17 -1.79 -9.05
N ILE A 213 -17.47 -1.51 -10.32
CA ILE A 213 -17.19 -0.23 -10.97
C ILE A 213 -18.50 0.40 -11.43
N ILE A 214 -18.68 1.67 -11.10
CA ILE A 214 -19.81 2.48 -11.57
C ILE A 214 -19.27 3.51 -12.55
N TYR A 215 -19.67 3.40 -13.82
CA TYR A 215 -19.45 4.43 -14.83
C TYR A 215 -20.65 5.37 -14.87
N SER A 216 -20.38 6.67 -14.84
CA SER A 216 -21.41 7.71 -14.96
C SER A 216 -20.81 8.97 -15.57
N LYS A 217 -21.64 9.78 -16.21
CA LYS A 217 -21.27 11.14 -16.63
C LYS A 217 -21.28 12.14 -15.47
N THR A 218 -21.79 11.72 -14.32
CA THR A 218 -21.79 12.52 -13.08
C THR A 218 -20.35 12.73 -12.61
N ASP A 219 -20.09 13.89 -12.00
CA ASP A 219 -18.81 14.16 -11.35
C ASP A 219 -18.41 13.01 -10.39
N PRO A 220 -17.23 12.39 -10.55
CA PRO A 220 -16.81 11.27 -9.72
C PRO A 220 -16.79 11.58 -8.22
N HIS A 221 -16.49 12.81 -7.80
CA HIS A 221 -16.46 13.17 -6.39
C HIS A 221 -17.87 13.31 -5.79
N ILE A 222 -18.86 13.71 -6.58
CA ILE A 222 -20.28 13.64 -6.19
C ILE A 222 -20.68 12.18 -6.03
N LEU A 223 -20.35 11.34 -7.02
CA LEU A 223 -20.72 9.92 -6.99
C LEU A 223 -20.08 9.18 -5.81
N VAL A 224 -18.80 9.43 -5.49
CA VAL A 224 -18.15 8.87 -4.29
C VAL A 224 -18.92 9.25 -3.03
N ARG A 225 -19.35 10.51 -2.87
CA ARG A 225 -20.10 10.95 -1.70
C ARG A 225 -21.44 10.25 -1.56
N GLU A 226 -22.17 10.07 -2.66
CA GLU A 226 -23.47 9.41 -2.64
C GLU A 226 -23.35 7.91 -2.35
N VAL A 227 -22.44 7.22 -3.04
CA VAL A 227 -22.20 5.79 -2.82
C VAL A 227 -21.68 5.55 -1.40
N HIS A 228 -20.76 6.39 -0.91
CA HIS A 228 -20.24 6.27 0.45
C HIS A 228 -21.34 6.44 1.50
N ARG A 229 -22.25 7.42 1.32
CA ARG A 229 -23.40 7.61 2.20
C ARG A 229 -24.30 6.38 2.24
N GLU A 230 -24.66 5.83 1.09
CA GLU A 230 -25.55 4.66 1.01
C GLU A 230 -24.90 3.40 1.61
N VAL A 231 -23.59 3.23 1.44
CA VAL A 231 -22.86 2.05 1.91
C VAL A 231 -22.56 2.11 3.41
N PHE A 232 -22.12 3.27 3.91
CA PHE A 232 -21.63 3.42 5.28
C PHE A 232 -22.63 4.14 6.22
N GLY A 233 -23.70 4.72 5.68
CA GLY A 233 -24.76 5.38 6.44
C GLY A 233 -24.34 6.70 7.12
N ILE A 234 -23.44 7.47 6.49
CA ILE A 234 -22.84 8.70 7.06
C ILE A 234 -22.88 9.87 6.09
#